data_AF-A0A2V6BBG5-F1
#
_entry.id   AF-A0A2V6BBG5-F1
#
_cell.length_a   1.000
_cell.length_b   1.000
_cell.length_c   1.000
_cell.angle_alpha   90.00
_cell.angle_beta   90.00
_cell.angle_gamma   90.00
#
_symmetry.space_group_name_H-M   'P 1'
#
loop_
_entity.id
_entity.type
_entity.pdbx_description
1 polymer ?
#
loop_
_entity_poly.entity_id
_entity_poly.type
_entity_poly.pdbx_seq_one_letter_code
_entity_poly.pdbx_strand_id
1 'polypeptide(L)'
;MIFRIPTDRINWTTSSFLIGTFVLTLTAVPLYLWYFGIDWFYFAVFGVMLAVTGFSVTLGYHRLFSHMTFRAVLPVRLFTLIFGAGAFENSVLMWASEHRRHHKHVDHDEDPYDISKGFFHAHIGWLLFKLQPQPPFDNVNDLKKDPLIMWQHRHIHIIAVLVSLGLPTLLGALWDGWTGALGGFLIGGVAKVVVLQHGTFLINSACHTIGRQPYSTRCSARDSFLLALFTFGEGYHNYHHEFQHDYRNGVKPWEWDPTKWLIWILSKLRLASGLRRVPAETISSAQTRVRHLRSDGGFQDAQ
;
A
#
# COMPACT_ATOMS: atom_id res chain seq x y z
N MET A 1 6.52 26.78 -21.14
CA MET A 1 7.51 25.69 -21.28
C MET A 1 6.72 24.44 -21.64
N ILE A 2 6.87 23.90 -22.86
CA ILE A 2 6.14 22.69 -23.27
C ILE A 2 6.67 21.54 -22.41
N PHE A 3 5.79 20.91 -21.63
CA PHE A 3 6.12 19.70 -20.87
C PHE A 3 6.64 18.63 -21.85
N ARG A 4 7.96 18.44 -21.92
CA ARG A 4 8.55 17.32 -22.65
C ARG A 4 8.33 16.07 -21.81
N ILE A 5 7.30 15.30 -22.16
CA ILE A 5 7.08 13.98 -21.59
C ILE A 5 8.27 13.09 -22.02
N PRO A 6 9.00 12.47 -21.08
CA PRO A 6 10.11 11.57 -21.39
C PRO A 6 9.57 10.25 -21.94
N THR A 7 9.21 10.26 -23.22
CA THR A 7 8.55 9.12 -23.91
C THR A 7 9.38 7.85 -23.91
N ASP A 8 10.71 7.99 -23.88
CA ASP A 8 11.70 6.92 -23.75
C ASP A 8 11.64 6.19 -22.41
N ARG A 9 11.09 6.82 -21.37
CA ARG A 9 10.99 6.25 -20.01
C ARG A 9 9.62 5.68 -19.68
N ILE A 10 8.65 5.80 -20.61
CA ILE A 10 7.29 5.32 -20.37
C ILE A 10 7.28 3.81 -20.21
N ASN A 11 6.78 3.35 -19.07
CA ASN A 11 6.44 1.95 -18.86
C ASN A 11 5.05 1.69 -19.43
N TRP A 12 5.01 1.35 -20.72
CA TRP A 12 3.75 1.16 -21.45
C TRP A 12 2.85 0.12 -20.82
N THR A 13 3.39 -1.01 -20.37
CA THR A 13 2.59 -2.08 -19.75
C THR A 13 1.88 -1.60 -18.49
N THR A 14 2.61 -1.01 -17.55
CA THR A 14 2.00 -0.48 -16.30
C THR A 14 1.09 0.71 -16.60
N SER A 15 1.49 1.61 -17.49
CA SER A 15 0.70 2.80 -17.83
C SER A 15 -0.62 2.42 -18.48
N SER A 16 -0.62 1.53 -19.48
CA SER A 16 -1.84 1.05 -20.12
C SER A 16 -2.75 0.30 -19.16
N PHE A 17 -2.20 -0.47 -18.22
CA PHE A 17 -2.99 -1.14 -17.18
C PHE A 17 -3.68 -0.12 -16.25
N LEU A 18 -2.93 0.81 -15.66
CA LEU A 18 -3.46 1.81 -14.73
C LEU A 18 -4.49 2.73 -15.39
N ILE A 19 -4.19 3.22 -16.60
CA ILE A 19 -5.10 4.09 -17.36
C ILE A 19 -6.35 3.29 -17.78
N GLY A 20 -6.17 2.06 -18.28
CA GLY A 20 -7.28 1.21 -18.73
C GLY A 20 -8.26 0.87 -17.60
N THR A 21 -7.76 0.43 -16.44
CA THR A 21 -8.62 0.12 -15.29
C THR A 21 -9.32 1.36 -14.75
N PHE A 22 -8.64 2.50 -14.73
CA PHE A 22 -9.25 3.78 -14.34
C PHE A 22 -10.38 4.19 -15.29
N VAL A 23 -10.14 4.16 -16.61
CA VAL A 23 -11.15 4.47 -17.63
C VAL A 23 -12.35 3.52 -17.52
N LEU A 24 -12.12 2.21 -17.38
CA LEU A 24 -13.20 1.24 -17.19
C LEU A 24 -14.00 1.50 -15.90
N THR A 25 -13.32 1.88 -14.82
CA THR A 25 -13.98 2.25 -13.56
C THR A 25 -14.88 3.47 -13.71
N LEU A 26 -14.45 4.48 -14.48
CA LEU A 26 -15.24 5.69 -14.72
C LEU A 26 -16.34 5.54 -15.78
N THR A 27 -16.31 4.49 -16.59
CA THR A 27 -17.23 4.32 -17.72
C THR A 27 -18.05 3.03 -17.62
N ALA A 28 -17.40 1.87 -17.71
CA ALA A 28 -18.06 0.57 -17.73
C ALA A 28 -18.80 0.25 -16.42
N VAL A 29 -18.28 0.67 -15.26
CA VAL A 29 -18.95 0.44 -13.97
C VAL A 29 -20.27 1.25 -13.86
N PRO A 30 -20.30 2.57 -14.09
CA PRO A 30 -21.56 3.32 -14.14
C PRO A 30 -22.53 2.79 -15.20
N LEU A 31 -22.04 2.43 -16.39
CA LEU A 31 -22.88 1.85 -17.44
C LEU A 31 -23.49 0.51 -17.00
N TYR A 32 -22.71 -0.37 -16.36
CA TYR A 32 -23.22 -1.61 -15.80
C TYR A 32 -24.33 -1.35 -14.77
N LEU A 33 -24.10 -0.44 -13.82
CA LEU A 33 -25.10 -0.09 -12.81
C LEU A 33 -26.36 0.53 -13.42
N TRP A 34 -26.22 1.28 -14.52
CA TRP A 34 -27.35 1.86 -15.25
C TRP A 34 -28.20 0.80 -15.95
N TYR A 35 -27.57 -0.17 -16.62
CA TYR A 35 -28.29 -1.18 -17.41
C TYR A 35 -28.80 -2.37 -16.58
N PHE A 36 -28.06 -2.78 -15.55
CA PHE A 36 -28.37 -3.98 -14.74
C PHE A 36 -28.85 -3.65 -13.32
N GLY A 37 -28.80 -2.38 -12.91
CA GLY A 37 -29.23 -1.93 -11.60
C GLY A 37 -28.17 -2.12 -10.50
N ILE A 38 -28.57 -1.73 -9.28
CA ILE A 38 -27.74 -1.85 -8.07
C ILE A 38 -28.07 -3.18 -7.40
N ASP A 39 -27.05 -4.01 -7.20
CA ASP A 39 -27.11 -5.20 -6.34
C ASP A 39 -26.03 -5.11 -5.27
N TRP A 40 -26.45 -5.16 -4.01
CA TRP A 40 -25.58 -5.10 -2.84
C TRP A 40 -24.58 -6.24 -2.76
N PHE A 41 -24.84 -7.38 -3.42
CA PHE A 41 -23.90 -8.47 -3.51
C PHE A 41 -22.57 -8.03 -4.13
N TYR A 42 -22.58 -7.27 -5.24
CA TYR A 42 -21.35 -6.82 -5.89
C TYR A 42 -20.58 -5.80 -5.05
N PHE A 43 -21.29 -4.96 -4.27
CA PHE A 43 -20.66 -4.05 -3.31
C PHE A 43 -20.05 -4.80 -2.11
N ALA A 44 -20.69 -5.88 -1.66
CA ALA A 44 -20.11 -6.76 -0.64
C ALA A 44 -18.85 -7.47 -1.17
N VAL A 45 -18.89 -8.00 -2.40
CA VAL A 45 -17.71 -8.58 -3.06
C VAL A 45 -16.60 -7.54 -3.18
N PHE A 46 -16.90 -6.31 -3.62
CA PHE A 46 -15.96 -5.20 -3.63
C PHE A 46 -15.35 -4.95 -2.26
N GLY A 47 -16.16 -4.81 -1.21
CA GLY A 47 -15.69 -4.51 0.15
C GLY A 47 -14.80 -5.62 0.71
N VAL A 48 -15.19 -6.89 0.51
CA VAL A 48 -14.38 -8.05 0.93
C VAL A 48 -13.08 -8.10 0.15
N MET A 49 -13.13 -7.99 -1.18
CA MET A 49 -11.94 -8.02 -2.03
C MET A 49 -11.00 -6.87 -1.70
N LEU A 50 -11.52 -5.67 -1.47
CA LEU A 50 -10.74 -4.50 -1.04
C LEU A 50 -10.06 -4.76 0.31
N ALA A 51 -10.78 -5.32 1.28
CA ALA A 51 -10.23 -5.62 2.60
C ALA A 51 -9.13 -6.70 2.54
N VAL A 52 -9.38 -7.84 1.90
CA VAL A 52 -8.39 -8.95 1.87
C VAL A 52 -7.13 -8.58 1.10
N THR A 53 -7.26 -7.80 0.02
CA THR A 53 -6.10 -7.33 -0.76
C THR A 53 -5.37 -6.20 -0.04
N GLY A 54 -6.07 -5.21 0.49
CA GLY A 54 -5.48 -4.12 1.27
C GLY A 54 -4.78 -4.60 2.54
N PHE A 55 -5.42 -5.46 3.33
CA PHE A 55 -4.74 -6.08 4.47
C PHE A 55 -3.55 -6.91 4.05
N SER A 56 -3.55 -7.56 2.88
CA SER A 56 -2.37 -8.31 2.44
C SER A 56 -1.18 -7.43 2.13
N VAL A 57 -1.40 -6.20 1.67
CA VAL A 57 -0.35 -5.19 1.50
C VAL A 57 0.14 -4.71 2.86
N THR A 58 -0.74 -4.24 3.75
CA THR A 58 -0.34 -3.66 5.04
C THR A 58 0.18 -4.69 6.05
N LEU A 59 -0.51 -5.82 6.23
CA LEU A 59 -0.10 -6.93 7.09
C LEU A 59 1.14 -7.63 6.54
N GLY A 60 1.11 -7.93 5.24
CA GLY A 60 2.08 -8.77 4.57
C GLY A 60 3.25 -7.97 4.03
N TYR A 61 3.04 -7.30 2.91
CA TYR A 61 4.12 -6.69 2.13
C TYR A 61 4.89 -5.68 2.98
N HIS A 62 4.16 -4.82 3.67
CA HIS A 62 4.71 -3.79 4.52
C HIS A 62 5.29 -4.34 5.84
N ARG A 63 4.44 -4.72 6.80
CA ARG A 63 4.88 -4.98 8.17
C ARG A 63 5.60 -6.30 8.37
N LEU A 64 5.18 -7.36 7.66
CA LEU A 64 5.75 -8.70 7.79
C LEU A 64 7.03 -8.86 6.96
N PHE A 65 7.02 -8.51 5.67
CA PHE A 65 8.13 -8.80 4.76
C PHE A 65 9.12 -7.64 4.63
N SER A 66 8.65 -6.39 4.56
CA SER A 66 9.56 -5.24 4.40
C SER A 66 10.26 -4.90 5.71
N HIS A 67 9.53 -4.78 6.81
CA HIS A 67 10.07 -4.38 8.11
C HIS A 67 10.34 -5.52 9.11
N MET A 68 9.82 -6.72 8.85
CA MET A 68 9.98 -7.89 9.74
C MET A 68 9.59 -7.58 11.20
N THR A 69 8.48 -6.86 11.38
CA THR A 69 8.01 -6.37 12.69
C THR A 69 7.36 -7.47 13.53
N PHE A 70 7.02 -8.60 12.92
CA PHE A 70 6.52 -9.82 13.58
C PHE A 70 6.83 -11.05 12.72
N ARG A 71 6.54 -12.24 13.25
CA ARG A 71 6.58 -13.52 12.53
C ARG A 71 5.17 -14.07 12.38
N ALA A 72 4.88 -14.73 11.27
CA ALA A 72 3.58 -15.30 10.98
C ALA A 72 3.70 -16.78 10.58
N VAL A 73 2.69 -17.59 10.91
CA VAL A 73 2.61 -18.98 10.47
C VAL A 73 2.31 -19.08 8.98
N LEU A 74 2.59 -20.24 8.37
CA LEU A 74 2.48 -20.45 6.92
C LEU A 74 1.11 -20.04 6.32
N PRO A 75 -0.06 -20.38 6.92
CA PRO A 75 -1.36 -19.94 6.37
C PRO A 75 -1.49 -18.42 6.24
N VAL A 76 -1.04 -17.65 7.24
CA VAL A 76 -1.09 -16.17 7.19
C VAL A 76 -0.13 -15.65 6.12
N ARG A 77 1.06 -16.24 6.00
CA ARG A 77 2.04 -15.88 4.97
C ARG A 77 1.51 -16.17 3.57
N LEU A 78 0.89 -17.34 3.35
CA LEU A 78 0.28 -17.70 2.08
C LEU A 78 -0.86 -16.76 1.72
N PHE A 79 -1.73 -16.46 2.69
CA PHE A 79 -2.83 -15.53 2.52
C PHE A 79 -2.33 -14.17 2.01
N THR A 80 -1.33 -13.58 2.66
CA THR A 80 -0.81 -12.27 2.25
C THR A 80 -0.08 -12.30 0.91
N LEU A 81 0.57 -13.40 0.55
CA LEU A 81 1.22 -13.55 -0.75
C LEU A 81 0.21 -13.70 -1.90
N ILE A 82 -0.86 -14.47 -1.68
CA ILE A 82 -1.91 -14.74 -2.66
C ILE A 82 -2.78 -13.51 -2.88
N PHE A 83 -3.34 -12.94 -1.81
CA PHE A 83 -4.21 -11.76 -1.92
C PHE A 83 -3.43 -10.47 -2.12
N GLY A 84 -2.19 -10.36 -1.65
CA GLY A 84 -1.33 -9.22 -1.94
C GLY A 84 -0.99 -9.10 -3.42
N ALA A 85 -0.87 -10.22 -4.14
CA ALA A 85 -0.72 -10.19 -5.60
C ALA A 85 -1.92 -9.51 -6.27
N GLY A 86 -3.11 -9.68 -5.71
CA GLY A 86 -4.34 -9.05 -6.17
C GLY A 86 -4.41 -7.52 -5.99
N ALA A 87 -3.38 -6.90 -5.39
CA ALA A 87 -3.22 -5.44 -5.38
C ALA A 87 -2.66 -4.89 -6.71
N PHE A 88 -2.05 -5.75 -7.55
CA PHE A 88 -1.31 -5.34 -8.75
C PHE A 88 -0.19 -4.31 -8.46
N GLU A 89 0.47 -4.43 -7.31
CA GLU A 89 1.58 -3.56 -6.87
C GLU A 89 2.94 -4.26 -6.97
N ASN A 90 3.14 -5.08 -8.01
CA ASN A 90 4.28 -5.99 -8.16
C ASN A 90 4.36 -7.10 -7.09
N SER A 91 5.34 -7.98 -7.23
CA SER A 91 5.62 -9.05 -6.27
C SER A 91 6.10 -8.47 -4.94
N VAL A 92 5.92 -9.21 -3.84
CA VAL A 92 6.40 -8.78 -2.52
C VAL A 92 7.90 -8.51 -2.48
N LEU A 93 8.69 -9.24 -3.28
CA LEU A 93 10.15 -9.04 -3.38
C LEU A 93 10.48 -7.65 -3.93
N MET A 94 9.81 -7.26 -5.02
CA MET A 94 9.98 -5.95 -5.66
C MET A 94 9.46 -4.84 -4.76
N TRP A 95 8.24 -5.01 -4.24
CA TRP A 95 7.60 -4.05 -3.33
C TRP A 95 8.48 -3.77 -2.11
N ALA A 96 8.97 -4.82 -1.44
CA ALA A 96 9.85 -4.68 -0.28
C ALA A 96 11.21 -4.05 -0.63
N SER A 97 11.74 -4.31 -1.82
CA SER A 97 12.99 -3.70 -2.27
C SER A 97 12.84 -2.20 -2.49
N GLU A 98 11.78 -1.77 -3.18
CA GLU A 98 11.46 -0.36 -3.40
C GLU A 98 11.16 0.33 -2.06
N HIS A 99 10.35 -0.29 -1.21
CA HIS A 99 9.97 0.25 0.09
C HIS A 99 11.15 0.40 1.07
N ARG A 100 12.04 -0.60 1.15
CA ARG A 100 13.27 -0.50 1.96
C ARG A 100 14.21 0.60 1.43
N ARG A 101 14.21 0.85 0.12
CA ARG A 101 14.99 1.94 -0.50
C ARG A 101 14.40 3.29 -0.14
N HIS A 102 13.08 3.43 -0.22
CA HIS A 102 12.35 4.61 0.25
C HIS A 102 12.69 4.93 1.71
N HIS A 103 12.59 3.98 2.64
CA HIS A 103 12.95 4.25 4.05
C HIS A 103 14.41 4.65 4.25
N LYS A 104 15.33 4.14 3.42
CA LYS A 104 16.75 4.45 3.53
C LYS A 104 17.09 5.84 2.97
N HIS A 105 16.38 6.28 1.93
CA HIS A 105 16.71 7.50 1.19
C HIS A 105 15.51 8.45 1.04
N VAL A 106 14.56 8.41 1.98
CA VAL A 106 13.33 9.18 1.96
C VAL A 106 13.60 10.66 1.64
N ASP A 107 12.80 11.23 0.74
CA ASP A 107 12.93 12.62 0.26
C ASP A 107 14.26 12.96 -0.45
N HIS A 108 14.97 11.95 -0.96
CA HIS A 108 16.19 12.11 -1.76
C HIS A 108 16.08 11.36 -3.09
N ASP A 109 17.00 11.65 -4.01
CA ASP A 109 16.93 11.16 -5.39
C ASP A 109 16.83 9.63 -5.55
N GLU A 110 17.38 8.87 -4.58
CA GLU A 110 17.33 7.41 -4.55
C GLU A 110 16.01 6.83 -4.02
N ASP A 111 15.12 7.66 -3.46
CA ASP A 111 13.75 7.29 -3.14
C ASP A 111 12.94 7.05 -4.43
N PRO A 112 12.41 5.84 -4.65
CA PRO A 112 11.64 5.53 -5.86
C PRO A 112 10.44 6.44 -6.10
N TYR A 113 9.84 6.97 -5.03
CA TYR A 113 8.63 7.79 -5.09
C TYR A 113 8.80 9.10 -4.30
N ASP A 114 10.00 9.68 -4.42
CA ASP A 114 10.41 10.95 -3.81
C ASP A 114 9.38 12.08 -3.99
N ILE A 115 8.83 12.57 -2.89
CA ILE A 115 7.85 13.67 -2.88
C ILE A 115 8.46 15.00 -3.31
N SER A 116 9.78 15.19 -3.21
CA SER A 116 10.46 16.42 -3.62
C SER A 116 10.33 16.66 -5.14
N LYS A 117 10.13 15.59 -5.92
CA LYS A 117 9.84 15.63 -7.37
C LYS A 117 8.39 15.98 -7.69
N GLY A 118 7.57 16.20 -6.67
CA GLY A 118 6.19 16.68 -6.76
C GLY A 118 5.14 15.59 -6.50
N PHE A 119 3.95 16.03 -6.09
CA PHE A 119 2.84 15.14 -5.71
C PHE A 119 2.49 14.11 -6.79
N PHE A 120 2.44 14.52 -8.06
CA PHE A 120 2.13 13.61 -9.16
C PHE A 120 3.17 12.49 -9.29
N HIS A 121 4.46 12.83 -9.14
CA HIS A 121 5.54 11.84 -9.20
C HIS A 121 5.37 10.80 -8.08
N ALA A 122 5.27 11.24 -6.83
CA ALA A 122 5.10 10.37 -5.66
C ALA A 122 3.80 9.55 -5.68
N HIS A 123 2.72 10.11 -6.22
CA HIS A 123 1.44 9.43 -6.29
C HIS A 123 1.44 8.32 -7.35
N ILE A 124 1.78 8.64 -8.61
CA ILE A 124 1.66 7.67 -9.71
C ILE A 124 2.77 7.78 -10.76
N GLY A 125 3.41 8.94 -10.90
CA GLY A 125 4.39 9.19 -11.95
C GLY A 125 5.58 8.25 -11.91
N TRP A 126 6.03 7.83 -10.72
CA TRP A 126 7.12 6.85 -10.56
C TRP A 126 6.83 5.47 -11.16
N LEU A 127 5.55 5.09 -11.28
CA LEU A 127 5.12 3.86 -11.94
C LEU A 127 5.06 4.02 -13.47
N LEU A 128 4.64 5.20 -13.93
CA LEU A 128 4.49 5.52 -15.35
C LEU A 128 5.84 5.72 -16.03
N PHE A 129 6.82 6.29 -15.33
CA PHE A 129 8.14 6.59 -15.86
C PHE A 129 9.20 5.81 -15.09
N LYS A 130 9.77 4.80 -15.72
CA LYS A 130 10.76 3.92 -15.09
C LYS A 130 12.16 4.53 -15.10
N LEU A 131 12.90 4.31 -14.01
CA LEU A 131 14.33 4.60 -13.95
C LEU A 131 15.11 3.67 -14.91
N GLN A 132 16.15 4.21 -15.55
CA GLN A 132 17.05 3.44 -16.40
C GLN A 132 18.49 3.70 -15.99
N PRO A 133 19.28 2.67 -15.62
CA PRO A 133 18.87 1.26 -15.45
C PRO A 133 17.94 1.06 -14.23
N GLN A 134 17.23 -0.08 -14.20
CA GLN A 134 16.44 -0.46 -13.02
C GLN A 134 17.34 -0.69 -11.80
N PRO A 135 16.94 -0.24 -10.60
CA PRO A 135 17.69 -0.52 -9.39
C PRO A 135 17.79 -2.03 -9.10
N PRO A 136 18.95 -2.51 -8.62
CA PRO A 136 19.12 -3.93 -8.28
C PRO A 136 18.35 -4.30 -7.01
N PHE A 137 17.95 -5.58 -6.90
CA PHE A 137 17.31 -6.15 -5.70
C PHE A 137 18.32 -6.58 -4.63
N ASP A 138 19.37 -5.82 -4.39
CA ASP A 138 20.47 -6.16 -3.46
C ASP A 138 20.12 -5.97 -1.98
N ASN A 139 19.08 -5.19 -1.66
CA ASN A 139 18.59 -4.90 -0.32
C ASN A 139 17.55 -5.89 0.23
N VAL A 140 17.27 -6.99 -0.49
CA VAL A 140 16.24 -8.00 -0.13
C VAL A 140 16.77 -9.45 -0.22
N ASN A 141 18.06 -9.65 0.03
CA ASN A 141 18.68 -10.98 -0.03
C ASN A 141 18.11 -11.97 1.00
N ASP A 142 17.58 -11.48 2.12
CA ASP A 142 16.79 -12.26 3.09
C ASP A 142 15.51 -12.83 2.46
N LEU A 143 14.79 -12.03 1.68
CA LEU A 143 13.54 -12.45 1.03
C LEU A 143 13.80 -13.39 -0.15
N LYS A 144 14.92 -13.21 -0.88
CA LYS A 144 15.31 -14.11 -1.98
C LYS A 144 15.57 -15.54 -1.54
N LYS A 145 15.96 -15.74 -0.28
CA LYS A 145 16.20 -17.08 0.29
C LYS A 145 14.91 -17.81 0.62
N ASP A 146 13.77 -17.11 0.64
CA ASP A 146 12.49 -17.71 0.98
C ASP A 146 11.81 -18.29 -0.28
N PRO A 147 11.63 -19.62 -0.37
CA PRO A 147 11.08 -20.25 -1.57
C PRO A 147 9.63 -19.84 -1.83
N LEU A 148 8.87 -19.46 -0.81
CA LEU A 148 7.48 -19.06 -0.96
C LEU A 148 7.36 -17.66 -1.55
N ILE A 149 8.24 -16.74 -1.13
CA ILE A 149 8.35 -15.41 -1.74
C ILE A 149 8.78 -15.54 -3.20
N MET A 150 9.77 -16.40 -3.48
CA MET A 150 10.25 -16.61 -4.85
C MET A 150 9.21 -17.31 -5.75
N TRP A 151 8.37 -18.19 -5.19
CA TRP A 151 7.21 -18.73 -5.89
C TRP A 151 6.23 -17.61 -6.27
N GLN A 152 5.86 -16.75 -5.33
CA GLN A 152 4.96 -15.63 -5.59
C GLN A 152 5.55 -14.67 -6.63
N HIS A 153 6.85 -14.37 -6.55
CA HIS A 153 7.55 -13.53 -7.52
C HIS A 153 7.50 -14.10 -8.95
N ARG A 154 7.70 -15.41 -9.11
CA ARG A 154 7.64 -16.08 -10.43
C ARG A 154 6.23 -16.14 -11.02
N HIS A 155 5.20 -16.21 -10.18
CA HIS A 155 3.81 -16.41 -10.62
C HIS A 155 2.92 -15.19 -10.38
N ILE A 156 3.51 -14.03 -10.07
CA ILE A 156 2.80 -12.83 -9.60
C ILE A 156 1.63 -12.44 -10.49
N HIS A 157 1.82 -12.39 -11.81
CA HIS A 157 0.78 -11.97 -12.74
C HIS A 157 -0.40 -12.95 -12.80
N ILE A 158 -0.12 -14.26 -12.78
CA ILE A 158 -1.16 -15.29 -12.81
C ILE A 158 -1.97 -15.24 -11.50
N ILE A 159 -1.28 -15.17 -10.35
CA ILE A 159 -1.95 -15.07 -9.04
C ILE A 159 -2.80 -13.80 -8.99
N ALA A 160 -2.26 -12.66 -9.42
CA ALA A 160 -2.95 -11.37 -9.42
C ALA A 160 -4.23 -11.41 -10.26
N VAL A 161 -4.17 -11.92 -11.49
CA VAL A 161 -5.33 -12.03 -12.38
C VAL A 161 -6.37 -12.99 -11.79
N LEU A 162 -5.96 -14.17 -11.33
CA LEU A 162 -6.90 -15.16 -10.79
C LEU A 162 -7.60 -14.65 -9.52
N VAL A 163 -6.86 -14.06 -8.58
CA VAL A 163 -7.43 -13.64 -7.30
C VAL A 163 -8.18 -12.32 -7.43
N SER A 164 -7.62 -11.34 -8.14
CA SER A 164 -8.23 -10.01 -8.18
C SER A 164 -9.31 -9.86 -9.24
N LEU A 165 -9.25 -10.59 -10.35
CA LEU A 165 -10.22 -10.47 -11.44
C LEU A 165 -11.04 -11.75 -11.58
N GLY A 166 -10.39 -12.91 -11.59
CA GLY A 166 -11.04 -14.21 -11.76
C GLY A 166 -12.01 -14.55 -10.61
N LEU A 167 -11.57 -14.43 -9.35
CA LEU A 167 -12.38 -14.76 -8.18
C LEU A 167 -13.67 -13.91 -8.08
N PRO A 168 -13.64 -12.57 -8.13
CA PRO A 168 -14.88 -11.80 -8.07
C PRO A 168 -15.78 -12.03 -9.29
N THR A 169 -15.20 -12.26 -10.48
CA THR A 169 -15.96 -12.68 -11.68
C THR A 169 -16.67 -14.01 -11.43
N LEU A 170 -15.98 -15.00 -10.88
CA LEU A 170 -16.55 -16.31 -10.57
C LEU A 170 -17.66 -16.21 -9.52
N LEU A 171 -17.44 -15.44 -8.44
CA LEU A 171 -18.47 -15.22 -7.42
C LEU A 171 -19.71 -14.56 -8.00
N GLY A 172 -19.53 -13.57 -8.87
CA GLY A 172 -20.62 -12.95 -9.60
C GLY A 172 -21.32 -13.92 -10.55
N ALA A 173 -20.57 -14.76 -11.26
CA ALA A 173 -21.11 -15.75 -12.18
C ALA A 173 -22.00 -16.78 -11.48
N LEU A 174 -21.58 -17.22 -10.28
CA LEU A 174 -22.33 -18.14 -9.45
C LEU A 174 -23.59 -17.50 -8.83
N TRP A 175 -23.61 -16.17 -8.71
CA TRP A 175 -24.73 -15.42 -8.16
C TRP A 175 -25.84 -15.15 -9.19
N ASP A 176 -25.46 -14.64 -10.37
CA ASP A 176 -26.42 -14.16 -11.38
C ASP A 176 -25.95 -14.44 -12.83
N GLY A 177 -25.26 -15.56 -13.06
CA GLY A 177 -24.85 -15.96 -14.40
C GLY A 177 -23.94 -14.93 -15.08
N TRP A 178 -24.11 -14.69 -16.38
CA TRP A 178 -23.19 -13.83 -17.13
C TRP A 178 -23.26 -12.35 -16.71
N THR A 179 -24.44 -11.86 -16.30
CA THR A 179 -24.61 -10.48 -15.79
C THR A 179 -23.84 -10.34 -14.49
N GLY A 180 -23.99 -11.30 -13.58
CA GLY A 180 -23.21 -11.30 -12.35
C GLY A 180 -21.72 -11.48 -12.57
N ALA A 181 -21.29 -12.29 -13.54
CA ALA A 181 -19.88 -12.40 -13.90
C ALA A 181 -19.30 -11.03 -14.29
N LEU A 182 -20.02 -10.28 -15.13
CA LEU A 182 -19.63 -8.92 -15.53
C LEU A 182 -19.61 -7.95 -14.35
N GLY A 183 -20.63 -7.99 -13.48
CA GLY A 183 -20.70 -7.16 -12.27
C GLY A 183 -19.57 -7.43 -11.29
N GLY A 184 -19.29 -8.70 -11.02
CA GLY A 184 -18.17 -9.16 -10.20
C GLY A 184 -16.82 -8.71 -10.78
N PHE A 185 -16.62 -8.88 -12.09
CA PHE A 185 -15.41 -8.41 -12.78
C PHE A 185 -15.22 -6.89 -12.67
N LEU A 186 -16.25 -6.11 -13.03
CA LEU A 186 -16.15 -4.65 -13.10
C LEU A 186 -16.07 -3.99 -11.72
N ILE A 187 -16.95 -4.41 -10.79
CA ILE A 187 -17.05 -3.79 -9.47
C ILE A 187 -16.02 -4.43 -8.53
N GLY A 188 -16.12 -5.74 -8.28
CA GLY A 188 -15.26 -6.46 -7.35
C GLY A 188 -13.80 -6.64 -7.81
N GLY A 189 -13.57 -6.59 -9.13
CA GLY A 189 -12.25 -6.67 -9.73
C GLY A 189 -11.67 -5.30 -10.09
N VAL A 190 -12.18 -4.69 -11.17
CA VAL A 190 -11.60 -3.48 -11.79
C VAL A 190 -11.68 -2.25 -10.88
N ALA A 191 -12.88 -1.86 -10.44
CA ALA A 191 -13.05 -0.70 -9.57
C ALA A 191 -12.29 -0.85 -8.24
N LYS A 192 -12.34 -2.07 -7.67
CA LYS A 192 -11.60 -2.42 -6.46
C LYS A 192 -10.09 -2.19 -6.63
N VAL A 193 -9.48 -2.61 -7.74
CA VAL A 193 -8.05 -2.37 -8.01
C VAL A 193 -7.74 -0.88 -8.00
N VAL A 194 -8.54 -0.06 -8.68
CA VAL A 194 -8.34 1.40 -8.75
C VAL A 194 -8.41 2.03 -7.37
N VAL A 195 -9.45 1.73 -6.59
CA VAL A 195 -9.62 2.29 -5.24
C VAL A 195 -8.47 1.89 -4.33
N LEU A 196 -8.08 0.62 -4.36
CA LEU A 196 -6.97 0.11 -3.56
C LEU A 196 -5.66 0.81 -3.90
N GLN A 197 -5.30 0.87 -5.19
CA GLN A 197 -4.04 1.45 -5.65
C GLN A 197 -3.95 2.92 -5.29
N HIS A 198 -5.01 3.72 -5.52
CA HIS A 198 -5.00 5.11 -5.10
C HIS A 198 -4.90 5.27 -3.58
N GLY A 199 -5.49 4.36 -2.81
CA GLY A 199 -5.27 4.26 -1.36
C GLY A 199 -3.78 4.09 -1.02
N THR A 200 -3.11 3.11 -1.61
CA THR A 200 -1.66 2.90 -1.40
C THR A 200 -0.85 4.12 -1.86
N PHE A 201 -1.17 4.69 -3.02
CA PHE A 201 -0.44 5.82 -3.61
C PHE A 201 -0.57 7.10 -2.77
N LEU A 202 -1.67 7.27 -2.02
CA LEU A 202 -1.81 8.35 -1.05
C LEU A 202 -0.81 8.24 0.12
N ILE A 203 -0.27 7.06 0.41
CA ILE A 203 0.78 6.90 1.42
C ILE A 203 2.03 7.66 0.96
N ASN A 204 2.46 7.42 -0.28
CA ASN A 204 3.64 8.04 -0.85
C ASN A 204 3.47 9.55 -1.09
N SER A 205 2.26 9.98 -1.48
CA SER A 205 1.99 11.39 -1.81
C SER A 205 1.38 12.18 -0.65
N ALA A 206 0.13 11.88 -0.30
CA ALA A 206 -0.62 12.66 0.69
C ALA A 206 -0.03 12.54 2.10
N CYS A 207 0.47 11.37 2.51
CA CYS A 207 1.10 11.23 3.83
C CYS A 207 2.48 11.89 3.92
N HIS A 208 3.02 12.40 2.81
CA HIS A 208 4.22 13.25 2.80
C HIS A 208 3.90 14.75 2.66
N THR A 209 2.62 15.14 2.65
CA THR A 209 2.20 16.54 2.41
C THR A 209 1.15 17.03 3.41
N ILE A 210 0.21 16.18 3.82
CA ILE A 210 -0.94 16.53 4.65
C ILE A 210 -0.83 15.84 6.02
N GLY A 211 -0.96 16.63 7.09
CA GLY A 211 -1.00 16.12 8.46
C GLY A 211 0.04 16.76 9.36
N ARG A 212 0.39 16.06 10.44
CA ARG A 212 1.29 16.56 11.50
C ARG A 212 2.54 15.72 11.59
N GLN A 213 3.60 16.29 12.16
CA GLN A 213 4.84 15.56 12.42
C GLN A 213 5.13 15.51 13.92
N PRO A 214 4.46 14.65 14.70
CA PRO A 214 4.63 14.63 16.15
C PRO A 214 5.86 13.87 16.64
N TYR A 215 6.50 13.03 15.82
CA TYR A 215 7.60 12.13 16.24
C TYR A 215 8.96 12.49 15.64
N SER A 216 8.98 13.00 14.40
CA SER A 216 10.21 13.38 13.71
C SER A 216 10.00 14.49 12.69
N THR A 217 11.00 15.33 12.47
CA THR A 217 11.00 16.37 11.41
C THR A 217 12.11 16.11 10.37
N ARG A 218 12.69 14.90 10.37
CA ARG A 218 13.84 14.54 9.52
C ARG A 218 13.45 14.25 8.06
N CYS A 219 12.20 13.89 7.83
CA CYS A 219 11.61 13.71 6.51
C CYS A 219 10.22 14.36 6.49
N SER A 220 9.57 14.37 5.34
CA SER A 220 8.30 15.00 5.04
C SER A 220 7.07 14.17 5.47
N ALA A 221 7.28 12.93 5.93
CA ALA A 221 6.21 12.04 6.39
C ALA A 221 5.40 12.68 7.53
N ARG A 222 4.07 12.53 7.45
CA ARG A 222 3.06 13.17 8.30
C ARG A 222 2.01 12.16 8.75
N ASP A 223 1.54 12.35 9.98
CA ASP A 223 0.40 11.64 10.53
C ASP A 223 -0.91 12.36 10.18
N SER A 224 -1.86 11.60 9.62
CA SER A 224 -3.19 12.07 9.30
C SER A 224 -4.22 10.97 9.56
N PHE A 225 -5.16 11.23 10.48
CA PHE A 225 -6.28 10.32 10.75
C PHE A 225 -7.15 10.10 9.51
N LEU A 226 -7.41 11.17 8.74
CA LEU A 226 -8.22 11.06 7.53
C LEU A 226 -7.56 10.13 6.51
N LEU A 227 -6.24 10.25 6.31
CA LEU A 227 -5.52 9.35 5.40
C LEU A 227 -5.51 7.92 5.96
N ALA A 228 -5.36 7.74 7.28
CA ALA A 228 -5.39 6.42 7.89
C ALA A 228 -6.70 5.64 7.61
N LEU A 229 -7.84 6.32 7.45
CA LEU A 229 -9.10 5.69 7.07
C LEU A 229 -9.03 5.04 5.69
N PHE A 230 -8.45 5.73 4.71
CA PHE A 230 -8.31 5.26 3.33
C PHE A 230 -7.18 4.25 3.14
N THR A 231 -6.19 4.26 4.04
CA THR A 231 -4.96 3.47 3.91
C THR A 231 -4.85 2.33 4.92
N PHE A 232 -5.96 1.88 5.51
CA PHE A 232 -5.96 0.77 6.49
C PHE A 232 -4.99 0.96 7.67
N GLY A 233 -4.77 2.22 8.08
CA GLY A 233 -3.89 2.59 9.18
C GLY A 233 -2.51 3.11 8.80
N GLU A 234 -2.15 3.09 7.52
CA GLU A 234 -0.83 3.53 7.06
C GLU A 234 -0.65 5.07 7.06
N GLY A 235 -1.73 5.82 7.32
CA GLY A 235 -1.72 7.28 7.40
C GLY A 235 -1.03 7.89 8.63
N TYR A 236 -0.63 7.08 9.62
CA TYR A 236 0.25 7.51 10.71
C TYR A 236 1.72 7.40 10.28
N HIS A 237 2.05 8.11 9.20
CA HIS A 237 3.28 7.91 8.45
C HIS A 237 4.51 8.55 9.11
N ASN A 238 4.33 9.61 9.92
CA ASN A 238 5.42 10.21 10.68
C ASN A 238 5.92 9.28 11.79
N TYR A 239 4.99 8.63 12.50
CA TYR A 239 5.35 7.60 13.47
C TYR A 239 6.09 6.45 12.78
N HIS A 240 5.52 5.98 11.66
CA HIS A 240 6.07 4.87 10.90
C HIS A 240 7.51 5.14 10.43
N HIS A 241 7.80 6.31 9.88
CA HIS A 241 9.16 6.66 9.43
C HIS A 241 10.17 6.78 10.58
N GLU A 242 9.77 7.32 11.73
CA GLU A 242 10.65 7.37 12.92
C GLU A 242 10.88 5.98 13.53
N PHE A 243 9.86 5.13 13.53
CA PHE A 243 9.81 3.87 14.27
C PHE A 243 9.41 2.67 13.41
N GLN A 244 10.00 2.57 12.21
CA GLN A 244 9.64 1.55 11.19
C GLN A 244 9.74 0.08 11.64
N HIS A 245 10.36 -0.18 12.80
CA HIS A 245 10.47 -1.52 13.38
C HIS A 245 9.34 -1.86 14.37
N ASP A 246 8.42 -0.94 14.66
CA ASP A 246 7.17 -1.23 15.39
C ASP A 246 6.14 -1.87 14.45
N TYR A 247 5.41 -2.88 14.93
CA TYR A 247 4.33 -3.47 14.13
C TYR A 247 3.10 -2.55 13.97
N ARG A 248 3.06 -1.42 14.68
CA ARG A 248 1.98 -0.44 14.67
C ARG A 248 2.42 0.81 13.94
N ASN A 249 1.51 1.38 13.15
CA ASN A 249 1.67 2.76 12.68
C ASN A 249 0.89 3.70 13.58
N GLY A 250 -0.39 3.38 13.83
CA GLY A 250 -1.17 4.05 14.87
C GLY A 250 -0.77 3.53 16.24
N VAL A 251 0.20 4.15 16.90
CA VAL A 251 0.74 3.66 18.18
C VAL A 251 -0.30 3.65 19.30
N LYS A 252 -1.20 4.64 19.33
CA LYS A 252 -2.18 4.78 20.42
C LYS A 252 -3.32 3.76 20.24
N PRO A 253 -3.93 3.28 21.35
CA PRO A 253 -5.00 2.28 21.26
C PRO A 253 -6.19 2.70 20.40
N TRP A 254 -6.54 3.99 20.38
CA TRP A 254 -7.68 4.56 19.65
C TRP A 254 -7.33 5.06 18.24
N GLU A 255 -6.05 5.10 17.86
CA GLU A 255 -5.64 5.50 16.52
C GLU A 255 -6.03 4.42 15.50
N TRP A 256 -6.72 4.84 14.44
CA TRP A 256 -7.26 3.98 13.40
C TRP A 256 -6.17 3.21 12.66
N ASP A 257 -5.92 1.99 13.10
CA ASP A 257 -4.96 1.08 12.49
C ASP A 257 -5.54 -0.34 12.52
N PRO A 258 -6.45 -0.67 11.58
CA PRO A 258 -7.05 -1.99 11.49
C PRO A 258 -6.03 -3.10 11.30
N THR A 259 -4.91 -2.81 10.66
CA THR A 259 -3.80 -3.75 10.52
C THR A 259 -3.15 -4.08 11.86
N LYS A 260 -2.94 -3.10 12.76
CA LYS A 260 -2.47 -3.33 14.14
C LYS A 260 -3.39 -4.25 14.91
N TRP A 261 -4.71 -4.02 14.84
CA TRP A 261 -5.67 -4.86 15.55
C TRP A 261 -5.69 -6.27 14.97
N LEU A 262 -5.63 -6.41 13.65
CA LEU A 262 -5.51 -7.71 12.99
C LEU A 262 -4.26 -8.48 13.44
N ILE A 263 -3.07 -7.85 13.42
CA ILE A 263 -1.82 -8.49 13.90
C ILE A 263 -1.95 -8.90 15.37
N TRP A 264 -2.55 -8.05 16.20
CA TRP A 264 -2.77 -8.37 17.61
C TRP A 264 -3.70 -9.57 17.79
N ILE A 265 -4.83 -9.64 17.07
CA ILE A 265 -5.75 -10.79 17.08
C ILE A 265 -5.02 -12.06 16.64
N LEU A 266 -4.28 -12.01 15.52
CA LEU A 266 -3.49 -13.14 15.04
C LEU A 266 -2.48 -13.61 16.09
N SER A 267 -1.90 -12.70 16.87
CA SER A 267 -1.00 -13.08 17.97
C SER A 267 -1.70 -13.81 19.10
N LYS A 268 -2.94 -13.41 19.44
CA LYS A 268 -3.77 -14.09 20.45
C LYS A 268 -4.20 -15.47 20.00
N LEU A 269 -4.40 -15.65 18.69
CA LEU A 269 -4.69 -16.94 18.07
C LEU A 269 -3.45 -17.79 17.80
N ARG A 270 -2.24 -17.35 18.22
CA ARG A 270 -0.95 -18.00 17.96
C ARG A 270 -0.61 -18.17 16.47
N LEU A 271 -1.23 -17.35 15.61
CA LEU A 271 -0.94 -17.26 14.18
C LEU A 271 0.16 -16.23 13.86
N ALA A 272 0.45 -15.35 14.82
CA ALA A 272 1.58 -14.41 14.79
C ALA A 272 2.35 -14.42 16.11
N SER A 273 3.64 -14.11 16.07
CA SER A 273 4.50 -14.04 17.26
C SER A 273 5.62 -13.01 17.09
N GLY A 274 6.30 -12.66 18.20
CA GLY A 274 7.44 -11.75 18.16
C GLY A 274 7.11 -10.33 17.71
N LEU A 275 5.92 -9.82 18.06
CA LEU A 275 5.48 -8.46 17.74
C LEU A 275 6.43 -7.43 18.36
N ARG A 276 7.17 -6.71 17.52
CA ARG A 276 8.10 -5.66 17.94
C ARG A 276 7.33 -4.38 18.26
N ARG A 277 7.66 -3.76 19.40
CA ARG A 277 7.06 -2.51 19.87
C ARG A 277 8.15 -1.60 20.37
N VAL A 278 8.05 -0.32 20.02
CA VAL A 278 8.91 0.72 20.61
C VAL A 278 8.47 0.98 22.06
N PRO A 279 9.42 1.10 23.01
CA PRO A 279 9.11 1.47 24.40
C PRO A 279 8.40 2.82 24.50
N ALA A 280 7.48 2.95 25.45
CA ALA A 280 6.69 4.17 25.61
C ALA A 280 7.55 5.40 25.91
N GLU A 281 8.65 5.20 26.64
CA GLU A 281 9.62 6.22 26.99
C GLU A 281 10.29 6.77 25.74
N THR A 282 10.73 5.90 24.82
CA THR A 282 11.36 6.31 23.55
C THR A 282 10.41 7.14 22.69
N ILE A 283 9.13 6.77 22.66
CA ILE A 283 8.09 7.47 21.90
C ILE A 283 7.85 8.85 22.52
N SER A 284 7.73 8.93 23.84
CA SER A 284 7.56 10.18 24.58
C SER A 284 8.76 11.11 24.41
N SER A 285 9.98 10.58 24.47
CA SER A 285 11.21 11.34 24.21
C SER A 285 11.24 11.94 22.80
N ALA A 286 10.84 11.19 21.77
CA ALA A 286 10.78 11.70 20.40
C ALA A 286 9.75 12.84 20.26
N GLN A 287 8.57 12.70 20.86
CA GLN A 287 7.56 13.76 20.88
C GLN A 287 8.05 15.01 21.61
N THR A 288 8.73 14.84 22.75
CA THR A 288 9.29 15.93 23.55
C THR A 288 10.37 16.68 22.77
N ARG A 289 11.27 15.95 22.10
CA ARG A 289 12.28 16.52 21.19
C ARG A 289 11.65 17.38 20.10
N VAL A 290 10.62 16.88 19.42
CA VAL A 290 9.92 17.66 18.37
C VAL A 290 9.21 18.89 18.94
N ARG A 291 8.61 18.79 20.14
CA ARG A 291 8.00 19.96 20.81
C ARG A 291 9.04 21.04 21.12
N HIS A 292 10.22 20.66 21.62
CA HIS A 292 11.31 21.61 21.87
C HIS A 292 11.80 22.28 20.58
N LEU A 293 12.01 21.51 19.51
CA LEU A 293 12.40 22.06 18.21
C LEU A 293 11.39 23.09 17.68
N ARG A 294 10.10 22.92 17.99
CA ARG A 294 9.03 23.87 17.63
C ARG A 294 8.94 25.07 18.56
N SER A 295 9.22 24.92 19.85
CA SER A 295 9.18 26.03 20.81
C SER A 295 10.35 26.99 20.64
N ASP A 296 11.51 26.48 20.24
CA ASP A 296 12.76 27.24 20.20
C ASP A 296 12.92 28.07 18.91
N GLY A 297 11.84 28.28 18.14
CA GLY A 297 11.84 29.15 16.96
C GLY A 297 12.56 28.57 15.73
N GLY A 298 12.84 27.26 15.70
CA GLY A 298 13.55 26.59 14.60
C GLY A 298 12.81 26.52 13.25
N PHE A 299 11.69 27.23 13.10
CA PHE A 299 10.97 27.41 11.85
C PHE A 299 11.00 28.90 11.48
N GLN A 300 12.11 29.35 10.89
CA GLN A 300 11.99 30.38 9.86
C GLN A 300 11.37 29.69 8.65
N ASP A 301 10.17 30.14 8.30
CA ASP A 301 9.34 29.60 7.22
C ASP A 301 10.15 29.43 5.93
N ALA A 302 10.30 28.18 5.49
CA ALA A 302 10.54 27.90 4.08
C ALA A 302 9.18 27.98 3.37
N GLN A 303 8.86 29.19 2.91
CA GLN A 303 7.83 29.43 1.88
C GLN A 303 8.29 28.86 0.54
#